data_AF-A0A562R1L0-F1
#
_entry.id   AF-A0A562R1L0-F1
#
_cell.length_a   1.000
_cell.length_b   1.000
_cell.length_c   1.000
_cell.angle_alpha   90.00
_cell.angle_beta   90.00
_cell.angle_gamma   90.00
#
_symmetry.space_group_name_H-M   'P 1'
#
loop_
_entity.id
_entity.type
_entity.pdbx_description
1 polymer ?
#
loop_
_entity_poly.entity_id
_entity_poly.type
_entity_poly.pdbx_seq_one_letter_code
_entity_poly.pdbx_strand_id
1 'polypeptide(L)'
;MSHARSEYEDFKRIAPDAYDLVLALGQLAAKAGLDKQLLELVKLRASQINGCAFCVQHHVLLSERIGVPVDKLHLVAVWREAPIFSARERAALAWAEALTRLPDGVSEEVYAEASGEFSEAELTYLTSAVASINVWNRFGAAFRWTPAKRPAAAS
;
A
#
# COMPACT_ATOMS: atom_id res chain seq x y z
N MET A 1 15.64 -4.82 20.79
CA MET A 1 15.70 -6.27 20.48
C MET A 1 14.60 -6.57 19.47
N SER A 2 14.87 -7.37 18.43
CA SER A 2 13.83 -7.75 17.47
C SER A 2 12.75 -8.58 18.18
N HIS A 3 11.48 -8.33 17.83
CA HIS A 3 10.33 -9.10 18.32
C HIS A 3 9.74 -10.00 17.21
N ALA A 4 10.51 -10.14 16.12
CA ALA A 4 10.15 -10.94 14.97
C ALA A 4 10.13 -12.44 15.32
N ARG A 5 9.17 -13.15 14.74
CA ARG A 5 9.06 -14.62 14.78
C ARG A 5 9.85 -15.26 13.63
N SER A 6 9.93 -14.55 12.50
CA SER A 6 10.83 -14.75 11.37
C SER A 6 11.02 -13.40 10.69
N GLU A 7 12.00 -13.25 9.80
CA GLU A 7 12.22 -11.98 9.08
C GLU A 7 11.68 -12.02 7.65
N TYR A 8 11.63 -10.87 6.98
CA TYR A 8 11.19 -10.74 5.57
C TYR A 8 12.04 -11.63 4.64
N GLU A 9 13.33 -11.72 4.90
CA GLU A 9 14.32 -12.52 4.19
C GLU A 9 14.04 -14.02 4.36
N ASP A 10 13.47 -14.43 5.49
CA ASP A 10 13.04 -15.82 5.68
C ASP A 10 11.86 -16.16 4.78
N PHE A 11 10.92 -15.25 4.52
CA PHE A 11 9.83 -15.51 3.58
C PHE A 11 10.37 -15.79 2.18
N LYS A 12 11.30 -14.96 1.70
CA LYS A 12 11.98 -15.18 0.42
C LYS A 12 12.73 -16.52 0.36
N ARG A 13 13.33 -16.96 1.47
CA ARG A 13 14.11 -18.20 1.53
C ARG A 13 13.24 -19.46 1.68
N ILE A 14 12.19 -19.40 2.50
CA ILE A 14 11.34 -20.54 2.86
C ILE A 14 10.30 -20.80 1.77
N ALA A 15 9.72 -19.75 1.19
CA ALA A 15 8.68 -19.84 0.17
C ALA A 15 8.97 -18.88 -1.00
N PRO A 16 10.05 -19.12 -1.77
CA PRO A 16 10.48 -18.23 -2.85
C PRO A 16 9.43 -18.07 -3.95
N ASP A 17 8.70 -19.13 -4.27
CA ASP A 17 7.59 -19.15 -5.23
C ASP A 17 6.43 -18.25 -4.79
N ALA A 18 6.02 -18.35 -3.52
CA ALA A 18 5.01 -17.47 -2.95
C ALA A 18 5.49 -16.01 -2.94
N TYR A 19 6.74 -15.77 -2.54
CA TYR A 19 7.35 -14.43 -2.55
C TYR A 19 7.31 -13.80 -3.95
N ASP A 20 7.74 -14.53 -4.98
CA ASP A 20 7.81 -14.03 -6.35
C ASP A 20 6.43 -13.71 -6.91
N LEU A 21 5.41 -14.52 -6.60
CA LEU A 21 4.03 -14.27 -7.01
C LEU A 21 3.45 -13.00 -6.35
N VAL A 22 3.64 -12.82 -5.04
CA VAL A 22 3.14 -11.63 -4.34
C VAL A 22 3.86 -10.36 -4.84
N LEU A 23 5.16 -10.45 -5.09
CA LEU A 23 5.94 -9.36 -5.68
C LEU A 23 5.45 -9.03 -7.09
N ALA A 24 5.24 -10.03 -7.94
CA ALA A 24 4.76 -9.84 -9.31
C ALA A 24 3.39 -9.17 -9.34
N LEU A 25 2.45 -9.62 -8.49
CA LEU A 25 1.11 -9.03 -8.35
C LEU A 25 1.20 -7.52 -8.02
N GLY A 26 2.08 -7.14 -7.09
CA GLY A 26 2.24 -5.74 -6.67
C GLY A 26 2.88 -4.82 -7.72
N GLN A 27 3.51 -5.39 -8.76
CA GLN A 27 4.12 -4.64 -9.86
C GLN A 27 3.17 -4.39 -11.03
N LEU A 28 2.06 -5.13 -11.14
CA LEU A 28 1.16 -5.06 -12.30
C LEU A 28 0.59 -3.66 -12.49
N ALA A 29 0.16 -3.00 -11.42
CA ALA A 29 -0.42 -1.67 -11.50
C ALA A 29 0.56 -0.62 -12.07
N ALA A 30 1.81 -0.63 -11.60
CA ALA A 30 2.84 0.27 -12.12
C ALA A 30 3.22 -0.08 -13.57
N LYS A 31 3.25 -1.38 -13.93
CA LYS A 31 3.48 -1.83 -15.31
C LYS A 31 2.35 -1.42 -16.26
N ALA A 32 1.13 -1.32 -15.75
CA ALA A 32 -0.04 -0.83 -16.46
C ALA A 32 -0.11 0.71 -16.56
N GLY A 33 0.88 1.43 -16.02
CA GLY A 33 0.98 2.89 -16.16
C GLY A 33 0.37 3.69 -15.02
N LEU A 34 -0.12 3.07 -13.94
CA LEU A 34 -0.58 3.82 -12.77
C LEU A 34 0.61 4.53 -12.10
N ASP A 35 0.36 5.76 -11.65
CA ASP A 35 1.36 6.58 -10.97
C ASP A 35 1.90 5.87 -9.72
N LYS A 36 3.22 5.75 -9.65
CA LYS A 36 3.93 5.12 -8.54
C LYS A 36 3.67 5.86 -7.22
N GLN A 37 3.55 7.19 -7.22
CA GLN A 37 3.27 7.95 -6.01
C GLN A 37 1.89 7.60 -5.43
N LEU A 38 0.87 7.58 -6.28
CA LEU A 38 -0.48 7.12 -5.93
C LEU A 38 -0.47 5.70 -5.36
N LEU A 39 0.23 4.76 -6.02
CA LEU A 39 0.31 3.38 -5.57
C LEU A 39 0.97 3.25 -4.20
N GLU A 40 2.01 4.03 -3.90
CA GLU A 40 2.65 4.01 -2.59
C GLU A 40 1.77 4.62 -1.48
N LEU A 41 0.99 5.66 -1.78
CA LEU A 41 -0.02 6.18 -0.83
C LEU A 41 -1.08 5.14 -0.50
N VAL A 42 -1.59 4.42 -1.50
CA VAL A 42 -2.55 3.31 -1.33
C VAL A 42 -1.97 2.20 -0.46
N LYS A 43 -0.73 1.77 -0.73
CA LYS A 43 -0.07 0.71 0.04
C LYS A 43 0.24 1.14 1.48
N LEU A 44 0.67 2.39 1.67
CA LEU A 44 0.88 2.97 2.99
C LEU A 44 -0.43 2.98 3.77
N ARG A 45 -1.53 3.44 3.17
CA ARG A 45 -2.83 3.53 3.84
C ARG A 45 -3.37 2.16 4.24
N ALA A 46 -3.35 1.18 3.34
CA ALA A 46 -3.76 -0.19 3.65
C ALA A 46 -2.93 -0.79 4.80
N SER A 47 -1.61 -0.53 4.79
CA SER A 47 -0.69 -1.00 5.84
C SER A 47 -0.96 -0.38 7.20
N GLN A 48 -1.37 0.90 7.25
CA GLN A 48 -1.77 1.58 8.48
C GLN A 48 -3.05 0.96 9.05
N ILE A 49 -4.04 0.64 8.21
CA ILE A 49 -5.30 -0.01 8.64
C ILE A 49 -5.02 -1.40 9.20
N ASN A 50 -4.16 -2.17 8.53
CA ASN A 50 -3.83 -3.54 8.93
C ASN A 50 -2.80 -3.63 10.07
N GLY A 51 -2.20 -2.53 10.51
CA GLY A 51 -1.20 -2.52 11.58
C GLY A 51 0.14 -3.20 11.24
N CYS A 52 0.52 -3.27 9.96
CA CYS A 52 1.82 -3.84 9.56
C CYS A 52 2.94 -2.79 9.68
N ALA A 53 3.62 -2.71 10.83
CA ALA A 53 4.70 -1.74 11.07
C ALA A 53 5.84 -1.83 10.04
N PHE A 54 6.22 -3.05 9.64
CA PHE A 54 7.21 -3.28 8.58
C PHE A 54 6.79 -2.62 7.26
N CYS A 55 5.56 -2.89 6.85
CA CYS A 55 5.01 -2.41 5.58
C CYS A 55 4.84 -0.89 5.59
N VAL A 56 4.37 -0.31 6.71
CA VAL A 56 4.30 1.15 6.90
C VAL A 56 5.67 1.78 6.68
N GLN A 57 6.70 1.29 7.37
CA GLN A 57 8.05 1.84 7.25
C GLN A 57 8.63 1.65 5.83
N HIS A 58 8.39 0.48 5.22
CA HIS A 58 8.83 0.20 3.85
C HIS A 58 8.24 1.21 2.86
N HIS A 59 6.92 1.43 2.91
CA HIS A 59 6.22 2.33 1.98
C HIS A 59 6.50 3.80 2.26
N VAL A 60 6.76 4.20 3.51
CA VAL A 60 7.27 5.55 3.83
C VAL A 60 8.63 5.78 3.15
N LEU A 61 9.60 4.88 3.37
CA LEU A 61 10.95 5.04 2.79
C LEU A 61 10.94 4.98 1.26
N LEU A 62 10.08 4.14 0.66
CA LEU A 62 9.95 4.09 -0.80
C LEU A 62 9.30 5.37 -1.34
N SER A 63 8.26 5.87 -0.69
CA SER A 63 7.58 7.11 -1.06
C SER A 63 8.51 8.32 -1.05
N GLU A 64 9.35 8.44 -0.01
CA GLU A 64 10.36 9.50 0.08
C GLU A 64 11.37 9.42 -1.07
N ARG A 65 11.84 8.21 -1.41
CA ARG A 65 12.78 8.01 -2.53
C ARG A 65 12.19 8.38 -3.88
N ILE A 66 10.89 8.20 -4.09
CA ILE A 66 10.21 8.54 -5.35
C ILE A 66 9.60 9.95 -5.36
N GLY A 67 9.84 10.74 -4.31
CA GLY A 67 9.46 12.15 -4.25
C GLY A 67 8.00 12.42 -3.89
N VAL A 68 7.33 11.51 -3.16
CA VAL A 68 6.00 11.82 -2.59
C VAL A 68 6.15 12.98 -1.58
N PRO A 69 5.30 14.03 -1.65
CA PRO A 69 5.33 15.12 -0.69
C PRO A 69 5.21 14.65 0.76
N VAL A 70 6.06 15.17 1.64
CA VAL A 70 6.10 14.81 3.06
C VAL A 70 4.75 15.04 3.75
N ASP A 71 4.06 16.13 3.43
CA ASP A 71 2.73 16.43 3.98
C ASP A 71 1.71 15.35 3.63
N LYS A 72 1.75 14.79 2.41
CA LYS A 72 0.87 13.68 2.02
C LYS A 72 1.18 12.42 2.83
N LEU A 73 2.46 12.12 3.10
CA LEU A 73 2.84 10.95 3.90
C LEU A 73 2.36 11.04 5.35
N HIS A 74 2.40 12.23 5.94
CA HIS A 74 1.88 12.44 7.30
C HIS A 74 0.35 12.44 7.34
N LEU A 75 -0.30 12.99 6.32
CA LEU A 75 -1.75 13.19 6.32
C LEU A 75 -2.54 12.03 5.72
N VAL A 76 -1.91 11.07 5.04
CA VAL A 76 -2.63 9.95 4.40
C VAL A 76 -3.47 9.14 5.39
N ALA A 77 -3.07 9.05 6.66
CA ALA A 77 -3.83 8.34 7.69
C ALA A 77 -5.21 8.99 7.98
N VAL A 78 -5.34 10.28 7.69
CA VAL A 78 -6.49 11.15 7.94
C VAL A 78 -6.92 11.89 6.68
N TRP A 79 -6.69 11.28 5.51
CA TRP A 79 -6.80 11.92 4.19
C TRP A 79 -8.17 12.55 3.90
N ARG A 80 -9.25 12.03 4.50
CA ARG A 80 -10.62 12.54 4.26
C ARG A 80 -10.76 14.02 4.63
N GLU A 81 -10.11 14.43 5.71
CA GLU A 81 -10.11 15.80 6.24
C GLU A 81 -9.01 16.69 5.62
N ALA A 82 -8.10 16.12 4.84
CA ALA A 82 -6.97 16.84 4.28
C ALA A 82 -7.25 17.26 2.81
N PRO A 83 -7.22 18.57 2.48
CA PRO A 83 -7.56 19.06 1.14
C PRO A 83 -6.46 18.86 0.09
N ILE A 84 -5.29 18.36 0.48
CA ILE A 84 -4.10 18.25 -0.39
C ILE A 84 -4.13 17.06 -1.37
N PHE A 85 -5.11 16.16 -1.24
CA PHE A 85 -5.26 15.00 -2.10
C PHE A 85 -6.19 15.31 -3.28
N SER A 86 -5.77 14.95 -4.49
CA SER A 86 -6.58 15.12 -5.70
C SER A 86 -7.82 14.23 -5.69
N ALA A 87 -8.80 14.49 -6.57
CA ALA A 87 -9.98 13.63 -6.71
C ALA A 87 -9.59 12.17 -6.98
N ARG A 88 -8.67 11.94 -7.93
CA ARG A 88 -8.09 10.63 -8.22
C ARG A 88 -7.42 9.95 -7.04
N GLU A 89 -6.66 10.70 -6.22
CA GLU A 89 -6.04 10.16 -5.01
C GLU A 89 -7.09 9.78 -3.95
N ARG A 90 -8.10 10.63 -3.75
CA ARG A 90 -9.20 10.39 -2.81
C ARG A 90 -10.00 9.15 -3.20
N ALA A 91 -10.33 9.01 -4.49
CA ALA A 91 -11.00 7.84 -5.04
C ALA A 91 -10.19 6.56 -4.81
N ALA A 92 -8.87 6.58 -5.08
CA ALA A 92 -8.01 5.43 -4.84
C ALA A 92 -7.86 5.08 -3.35
N LEU A 93 -7.79 6.08 -2.47
CA LEU A 93 -7.73 5.87 -1.02
C LEU A 93 -9.05 5.31 -0.50
N ALA A 94 -10.19 5.82 -0.94
CA ALA A 94 -11.52 5.27 -0.60
C ALA A 94 -11.64 3.81 -1.05
N TRP A 95 -11.25 3.51 -2.29
CA TRP A 95 -11.20 2.16 -2.85
C TRP A 95 -10.31 1.23 -2.02
N ALA A 96 -9.10 1.69 -1.67
CA ALA A 96 -8.15 0.94 -0.86
C ALA A 96 -8.68 0.67 0.55
N GLU A 97 -9.34 1.64 1.20
CA GLU A 97 -9.95 1.43 2.52
C GLU A 97 -11.08 0.41 2.47
N ALA A 98 -11.96 0.50 1.47
CA ALA A 98 -13.09 -0.42 1.29
C ALA A 98 -12.59 -1.85 1.09
N LEU A 99 -11.66 -2.07 0.16
CA LEU A 99 -11.09 -3.39 -0.13
C LEU A 99 -10.16 -3.93 0.97
N THR A 100 -9.61 -3.07 1.82
CA THR A 100 -8.79 -3.52 2.96
C THR A 100 -9.67 -4.03 4.10
N ARG A 101 -10.83 -3.39 4.34
CA ARG A 101 -11.74 -3.79 5.43
C ARG A 101 -12.73 -4.88 5.02
N LEU A 102 -13.28 -4.80 3.80
CA LEU A 102 -14.27 -5.73 3.21
C LEU A 102 -15.37 -6.25 4.17
N PRO A 103 -16.05 -5.42 4.99
CA PRO A 103 -17.16 -5.93 5.80
C PRO A 103 -18.33 -6.38 4.91
N ASP A 104 -18.71 -5.56 3.93
CA ASP A 104 -19.86 -5.77 3.03
C ASP A 104 -19.51 -5.59 1.54
N GLY A 105 -18.21 -5.63 1.20
CA GLY A 105 -17.71 -5.32 -0.14
C GLY A 105 -17.48 -3.82 -0.37
N VAL A 106 -17.61 -3.37 -1.62
CA VAL A 106 -17.49 -1.96 -2.02
C VAL A 106 -18.88 -1.37 -2.20
N SER A 107 -19.16 -0.22 -1.58
CA SER A 107 -20.47 0.44 -1.73
C SER A 107 -20.62 1.10 -3.11
N GLU A 108 -21.86 1.33 -3.54
CA GLU A 108 -22.15 2.01 -4.80
C GLU A 108 -21.51 3.40 -4.89
N GLU A 109 -21.45 4.13 -3.77
CA GLU A 109 -20.82 5.46 -3.73
C GLU A 109 -19.31 5.37 -3.95
N VAL A 110 -18.62 4.41 -3.33
CA VAL A 110 -17.18 4.22 -3.51
C VAL A 110 -16.88 3.72 -4.93
N TYR A 111 -17.73 2.84 -5.47
CA TYR A 111 -17.60 2.40 -6.85
C TYR A 111 -17.81 3.54 -7.85
N ALA A 112 -18.84 4.36 -7.65
CA ALA A 112 -19.10 5.54 -8.48
C ALA A 112 -17.93 6.54 -8.43
N GLU A 113 -17.39 6.84 -7.24
CA GLU A 113 -16.22 7.72 -7.08
C GLU A 113 -14.99 7.16 -7.81
N ALA A 114 -14.71 5.86 -7.67
CA ALA A 114 -13.58 5.22 -8.35
C ALA A 114 -13.75 5.18 -9.87
N SER A 115 -14.93 4.80 -10.36
CA SER A 115 -15.21 4.72 -11.80
C SER A 115 -15.25 6.08 -12.50
N GLY A 116 -15.46 7.18 -11.76
CA GLY A 116 -15.34 8.54 -12.27
C GLY A 116 -13.90 8.98 -12.53
N GLU A 117 -12.93 8.41 -11.80
CA GLU A 117 -11.52 8.80 -11.86
C GLU A 117 -10.63 7.78 -12.57
N PHE A 118 -11.05 6.51 -12.68
CA PHE A 118 -10.28 5.41 -13.25
C PHE A 118 -11.08 4.68 -14.33
N SER A 119 -10.42 4.33 -15.44
CA SER A 119 -10.98 3.35 -16.38
C SER A 119 -11.11 1.97 -15.72
N GLU A 120 -11.96 1.11 -16.28
CA GLU A 120 -12.15 -0.26 -15.79
C GLU A 120 -10.82 -1.04 -15.71
N ALA A 121 -9.95 -0.86 -16.71
CA ALA A 121 -8.63 -1.47 -16.73
C ALA A 121 -7.74 -0.93 -15.60
N GLU A 122 -7.68 0.40 -15.42
CA GLU A 122 -6.89 0.99 -14.33
C GLU A 122 -7.42 0.58 -12.95
N LEU A 123 -8.74 0.51 -12.76
CA LEU A 123 -9.36 0.10 -11.50
C LEU A 123 -9.08 -1.38 -11.19
N THR A 124 -9.07 -2.25 -12.21
CA THR A 124 -8.64 -3.64 -12.08
C THR A 124 -7.17 -3.73 -11.63
N TYR A 125 -6.31 -2.93 -12.24
CA TYR A 125 -4.90 -2.87 -11.85
C TYR A 125 -4.68 -2.24 -10.47
N LEU A 126 -5.40 -1.19 -10.10
CA LEU A 126 -5.40 -0.62 -8.75
C LEU A 126 -5.81 -1.67 -7.72
N THR A 127 -6.84 -2.46 -8.02
CA THR A 127 -7.31 -3.56 -7.17
C THR A 127 -6.21 -4.60 -6.95
N SER A 128 -5.41 -4.92 -7.97
CA SER A 128 -4.26 -5.83 -7.80
C SER A 128 -3.19 -5.28 -6.86
N ALA A 129 -2.97 -3.96 -6.84
CA ALA A 129 -2.05 -3.32 -5.89
C ALA A 129 -2.60 -3.39 -4.45
N VAL A 130 -3.90 -3.12 -4.26
CA VAL A 130 -4.57 -3.24 -2.95
C VAL A 130 -4.56 -4.68 -2.43
N ALA A 131 -4.80 -5.66 -3.31
CA ALA A 131 -4.74 -7.07 -2.97
C ALA A 131 -3.33 -7.49 -2.57
N SER A 132 -2.31 -7.11 -3.36
CA SER A 132 -0.91 -7.42 -3.07
C SER A 132 -0.47 -6.87 -1.71
N ILE A 133 -0.77 -5.61 -1.40
CA ILE A 133 -0.38 -5.05 -0.09
C ILE A 133 -1.12 -5.72 1.08
N ASN A 134 -2.38 -6.11 0.88
CA ASN A 134 -3.13 -6.87 1.89
C ASN A 134 -2.50 -8.24 2.16
N VAL A 135 -1.92 -8.90 1.14
CA VAL A 135 -1.14 -10.13 1.31
C VAL A 135 0.15 -9.84 2.08
N TRP A 136 0.93 -8.84 1.68
CA TRP A 136 2.14 -8.43 2.41
C TRP A 136 1.88 -8.10 3.87
N ASN A 137 0.79 -7.39 4.17
CA ASN A 137 0.41 -7.04 5.54
C ASN A 137 0.14 -8.28 6.38
N ARG A 138 -0.49 -9.34 5.82
CA ARG A 138 -0.74 -10.60 6.53
C ARG A 138 0.55 -11.30 6.92
N PHE A 139 1.51 -11.39 5.99
CA PHE A 139 2.83 -11.95 6.30
C PHE A 139 3.58 -11.10 7.32
N GLY A 140 3.71 -9.79 7.08
CA GLY A 140 4.45 -8.88 7.94
C GLY A 140 3.90 -8.82 9.36
N ALA A 141 2.57 -8.79 9.53
CA ALA A 141 1.94 -8.77 10.84
C ALA A 141 2.01 -10.13 11.56
N ALA A 142 1.76 -11.25 10.86
CA ALA A 142 1.79 -12.59 11.46
C ALA A 142 3.16 -12.96 12.02
N PHE A 143 4.22 -12.60 11.29
CA PHE A 143 5.61 -12.91 11.63
C PHE A 143 6.34 -11.76 12.33
N ARG A 144 5.70 -10.60 12.48
CA ARG A 144 6.23 -9.41 13.19
C ARG A 144 7.56 -8.94 12.61
N TRP A 145 7.66 -8.89 11.28
CA TRP A 145 8.88 -8.47 10.57
C TRP A 145 9.42 -7.15 11.10
N THR A 146 10.74 -7.06 11.24
CA THR A 146 11.39 -5.88 11.82
C THR A 146 11.38 -4.71 10.84
N PRO A 147 10.75 -3.56 11.18
CA PRO A 147 10.79 -2.38 10.32
C PRO A 147 12.22 -1.91 10.06
N ALA A 148 12.54 -1.61 8.80
CA ALA A 148 13.85 -1.10 8.42
C ALA A 148 14.15 0.24 9.12
N LYS A 149 15.36 0.41 9.64
CA LYS A 149 15.80 1.71 10.14
C LYS A 149 15.88 2.71 8.98
N ARG A 150 15.44 3.94 9.21
CA ARG A 150 15.70 5.04 8.29
C ARG A 150 17.23 5.20 8.13
N PRO A 151 17.76 5.21 6.90
CA PRO A 151 19.16 5.53 6.67
C PRO A 151 19.48 6.89 7.27
N ALA A 152 20.67 7.06 7.85
CA ALA A 152 21.12 8.39 8.26
C ALA A 152 21.12 9.31 7.04
N ALA A 153 20.69 10.57 7.21
CA ALA A 153 20.81 11.56 6.15
C ALA A 153 22.29 11.65 5.76
N ALA A 154 22.59 11.60 4.46
CA ALA A 154 23.92 11.94 3.98
C ALA A 154 24.17 13.40 4.37
N SER A 155 25.10 13.61 5.30
CA SER A 155 25.59 14.92 5.73
C SER A 155 26.33 15.63 4.61
#